data_AF-A0A834PC08-F1
#
_entry.id   AF-A0A834PC08-F1
#
_cell.length_a   1.000
_cell.length_b   1.000
_cell.length_c   1.000
_cell.angle_alpha   90.00
_cell.angle_beta   90.00
_cell.angle_gamma   90.00
#
_symmetry.space_group_name_H-M   'P 1'
#
loop_
_entity.id
_entity.type
_entity.pdbx_description
1 polymer ?
#
loop_
_entity_poly.entity_id
_entity_poly.type
_entity_poly.pdbx_seq_one_letter_code
_entity_poly.pdbx_strand_id
1 'polypeptide(L)'
;MAQTRVEKIGTIYTRISSLIRGGAMTESEKPLWYTIYKTFPPKYEPKYDRVTPYVPIRPIYYKEDIIRARFHKDCKNLDIMNLKNKKYLSQTKKFLDTYNELKMLDLPDEAAYEQALEKLNQQT
;
A
#
# COMPACT_ATOMS: atom_id res chain seq x y z
N MET A 1 -14.02 -14.41 39.28
CA MET A 1 -13.12 -13.88 38.25
C MET A 1 -12.89 -12.38 38.45
N ALA A 2 -11.69 -11.97 38.85
CA ALA A 2 -11.33 -10.56 38.88
C ALA A 2 -11.22 -10.02 37.45
N GLN A 3 -11.93 -8.91 37.15
CA GLN A 3 -11.90 -8.25 35.85
C GLN A 3 -11.59 -6.76 36.03
N THR A 4 -10.92 -6.16 35.04
CA THR A 4 -10.61 -4.73 35.03
C THR A 4 -11.15 -4.09 33.75
N ARG A 5 -11.88 -2.99 33.93
CA ARG A 5 -12.52 -2.21 32.85
C ARG A 5 -11.80 -0.89 32.57
N VAL A 6 -10.64 -0.65 33.18
CA VAL A 6 -9.90 0.61 33.04
C VAL A 6 -9.17 0.62 31.70
N GLU A 7 -9.63 1.42 30.76
CA GLU A 7 -9.12 1.52 29.39
C GLU A 7 -7.97 2.52 29.25
N LYS A 8 -7.97 3.60 30.06
CA LYS A 8 -7.00 4.70 29.96
C LYS A 8 -5.64 4.40 30.61
N ILE A 9 -5.55 3.35 31.42
CA ILE A 9 -4.35 2.99 32.19
C ILE A 9 -3.79 1.67 31.68
N GLY A 10 -2.56 1.70 31.16
CA GLY A 10 -1.86 0.54 30.62
C GLY A 10 -2.57 -0.09 29.41
N THR A 11 -2.17 -1.31 29.07
CA THR A 11 -2.79 -2.10 27.99
C THR A 11 -3.54 -3.30 28.57
N ILE A 12 -4.38 -3.94 27.75
CA ILE A 12 -5.05 -5.19 28.17
C ILE A 12 -4.03 -6.24 28.63
N TYR A 13 -2.87 -6.29 27.97
CA TYR A 13 -1.81 -7.24 28.31
C TYR A 13 -1.17 -6.93 29.67
N THR A 14 -0.80 -5.67 29.93
CA THR A 14 -0.20 -5.29 31.23
C THR A 14 -1.19 -5.46 32.37
N ARG A 15 -2.48 -5.20 32.12
CA ARG A 15 -3.54 -5.36 33.12
C ARG A 15 -3.75 -6.82 33.50
N ILE A 16 -3.90 -7.71 32.53
CA ILE A 16 -4.03 -9.16 32.79
C ILE A 16 -2.75 -9.72 33.42
N SER A 17 -1.57 -9.32 32.93
CA SER A 17 -0.29 -9.73 33.52
C SER A 17 -0.17 -9.33 35.00
N SER A 18 -0.69 -8.14 35.36
CA SER A 18 -0.67 -7.67 36.75
C SER A 18 -1.66 -8.42 37.63
N LEU A 19 -2.85 -8.78 37.11
CA LEU A 19 -3.82 -9.60 37.84
C LEU A 19 -3.29 -11.01 38.13
N ILE A 20 -2.63 -11.62 37.15
CA ILE A 20 -2.00 -12.94 37.30
C ILE A 20 -0.86 -12.85 38.33
N ARG A 21 0.04 -11.86 38.18
CA ARG A 21 1.16 -11.66 39.11
C ARG A 21 0.71 -11.33 40.53
N GLY A 22 -0.40 -10.61 40.68
CA GLY A 22 -0.98 -10.26 41.97
C GLY A 22 -1.82 -11.36 42.62
N GLY A 23 -1.94 -12.54 41.99
CA GLY A 23 -2.74 -13.66 42.49
C GLY A 23 -4.26 -13.46 42.41
N ALA A 24 -4.73 -12.33 41.86
CA ALA A 24 -6.15 -12.03 41.69
C ALA A 24 -6.78 -12.80 40.51
N MET A 25 -5.95 -13.36 39.63
CA MET A 25 -6.34 -14.24 38.52
C MET A 25 -5.44 -15.48 38.55
N THR A 26 -6.04 -16.67 38.50
CA THR A 26 -5.31 -17.93 38.44
C THR A 26 -4.77 -18.20 37.04
N GLU A 27 -3.74 -19.04 36.93
CA GLU A 27 -3.17 -19.43 35.63
C GLU A 27 -4.19 -20.14 34.72
N SER A 28 -5.16 -20.86 35.30
CA SER A 28 -6.28 -21.48 34.58
C SER A 28 -7.32 -20.48 34.06
N GLU A 29 -7.45 -19.31 34.69
CA GLU A 29 -8.34 -18.22 34.25
C GLU A 29 -7.69 -17.32 33.19
N LYS A 30 -6.43 -17.59 32.84
CA LYS A 30 -5.70 -16.85 31.82
C LYS A 30 -6.46 -16.90 30.48
N PRO A 31 -6.73 -15.74 29.85
CA PRO A 31 -7.36 -15.71 28.54
C PRO A 31 -6.50 -16.41 27.48
N LEU A 32 -7.15 -17.14 26.55
CA LEU A 32 -6.47 -17.86 25.47
C LEU A 32 -5.51 -16.97 24.66
N TRP A 33 -5.91 -15.73 24.39
CA TRP A 33 -5.10 -14.76 23.62
C TRP A 33 -3.82 -14.34 24.34
N TYR A 34 -3.72 -14.50 25.67
CA TYR A 34 -2.58 -14.01 26.46
C TYR A 34 -1.27 -14.63 25.99
N THR A 35 -1.25 -15.95 25.76
CA THR A 35 -0.07 -16.66 25.30
C THR A 35 0.31 -16.21 23.89
N ILE A 36 -0.67 -16.00 23.02
CA ILE A 36 -0.44 -15.50 21.66
C ILE A 36 0.20 -14.10 21.70
N TYR A 37 -0.35 -13.20 22.51
CA TYR A 37 0.19 -11.85 22.69
C TYR A 37 1.60 -11.86 23.28
N LYS A 38 1.86 -12.72 24.27
CA LYS A 38 3.18 -12.85 24.90
C LYS A 38 4.23 -13.38 23.92
N THR A 39 3.86 -14.33 23.06
CA THR A 39 4.77 -14.92 22.07
C THR A 39 4.97 -14.00 20.87
N PHE A 40 3.91 -13.32 20.42
CA PHE A 40 3.90 -12.44 19.25
C PHE A 40 3.37 -11.05 19.61
N PRO A 41 4.12 -10.25 20.39
CA PRO A 41 3.66 -8.94 20.80
C PRO A 41 3.56 -8.00 19.59
N PRO A 42 2.61 -7.03 19.60
CA PRO A 42 2.52 -6.04 18.54
C PRO A 42 3.78 -5.16 18.52
N LYS A 43 4.16 -4.65 17.35
CA LYS A 43 5.28 -3.69 17.20
C LYS A 43 5.13 -2.47 18.11
N TYR A 44 3.90 -2.03 18.34
CA TYR A 44 3.58 -0.90 19.20
C TYR A 44 2.45 -1.29 20.15
N GLU A 45 2.67 -1.08 21.45
CA GLU A 45 1.65 -1.33 22.47
C GLU A 45 0.39 -0.46 22.24
N PRO A 46 -0.82 -1.03 22.38
CA PRO A 46 -2.08 -0.32 22.18
C PRO A 46 -2.42 0.53 23.41
N LYS A 47 -1.59 1.55 23.67
CA LYS A 47 -1.82 2.49 24.77
C LYS A 47 -2.89 3.52 24.40
N TYR A 48 -3.68 3.93 25.40
CA TYR A 48 -4.71 4.96 25.24
C TYR A 48 -4.13 6.32 24.87
N ASP A 49 -2.97 6.67 25.42
CA ASP A 49 -2.26 7.95 25.21
C ASP A 49 -1.37 7.96 23.96
N ARG A 50 -1.48 6.95 23.09
CA ARG A 50 -0.67 6.86 21.89
C ARG A 50 -1.05 7.94 20.89
N VAL A 51 -0.19 8.95 20.76
CA VAL A 51 -0.31 9.97 19.73
C VAL A 51 0.11 9.39 18.37
N THR A 52 -0.73 9.58 17.35
CA THR A 52 -0.36 9.25 15.97
C THR A 52 0.64 10.30 15.47
N PRO A 53 1.83 9.92 15.00
CA PRO A 53 2.77 10.88 14.44
C PRO A 53 2.15 11.53 13.20
N TYR A 54 2.26 12.85 13.10
CA TYR A 54 1.93 13.55 11.86
C TYR A 54 3.02 13.23 10.84
N VAL A 55 2.66 12.46 9.81
CA VAL A 55 3.54 12.17 8.68
C VAL A 55 2.99 12.90 7.47
N PRO A 56 3.72 13.86 6.88
CA PRO A 56 3.26 14.55 5.69
C PRO A 56 3.16 13.54 4.54
N ILE A 57 1.96 13.41 3.98
CA ILE A 57 1.69 12.52 2.84
C ILE A 57 2.28 13.18 1.60
N ARG A 58 3.16 12.47 0.91
CA ARG A 58 3.78 12.94 -0.34
C ARG A 58 3.01 12.34 -1.53
N PRO A 59 2.76 13.12 -2.60
CA PRO A 59 2.22 12.55 -3.83
C PRO A 59 3.22 11.54 -4.41
N ILE A 60 2.70 10.45 -4.98
CA ILE A 60 3.50 9.40 -5.61
C ILE A 60 3.48 9.66 -7.11
N TYR A 61 4.62 10.09 -7.64
CA TYR A 61 4.85 10.28 -9.08
C TYR A 61 5.96 9.36 -9.55
N TYR A 62 5.82 8.85 -10.76
CA TYR A 62 6.82 8.06 -11.45
C TYR A 62 7.37 8.82 -12.66
N LYS A 63 8.55 8.43 -13.14
CA LYS A 63 9.21 9.11 -14.26
C LYS A 63 8.36 9.05 -15.53
N GLU A 64 7.66 7.95 -15.73
CA GLU A 64 6.80 7.76 -16.89
C GLU A 64 5.50 8.58 -16.85
N ASP A 65 5.12 9.16 -15.71
CA ASP A 65 3.90 9.97 -15.60
C ASP A 65 3.95 11.21 -16.49
N ILE A 66 5.15 11.73 -16.76
CA ILE A 66 5.37 12.84 -17.71
C ILE A 66 4.89 12.43 -19.12
N ILE A 67 5.31 11.25 -19.56
CA ILE A 67 4.99 10.73 -20.89
C ILE A 67 3.53 10.25 -20.95
N ARG A 68 3.00 9.65 -19.87
CA ARG A 68 1.57 9.34 -19.77
C ARG A 68 0.74 10.62 -19.89
N ALA A 69 1.10 11.69 -19.19
CA ALA A 69 0.36 12.95 -19.25
C ALA A 69 0.37 13.55 -20.66
N ARG A 70 1.51 13.49 -21.37
CA ARG A 70 1.61 13.90 -22.77
C ARG A 70 0.71 13.04 -23.67
N PHE A 71 0.83 11.71 -23.58
CA PHE A 71 0.01 10.76 -24.35
C PHE A 71 -1.50 10.99 -24.15
N HIS A 72 -1.95 11.15 -22.91
CA HIS A 72 -3.37 11.39 -22.62
C HIS A 72 -3.85 12.78 -23.05
N LYS A 73 -2.95 13.76 -23.23
CA LYS A 73 -3.29 15.08 -23.78
C LYS A 73 -3.48 15.02 -25.30
N ASP A 74 -2.62 14.26 -25.98
CA ASP A 74 -2.59 14.16 -27.44
C ASP A 74 -3.65 13.16 -27.95
N CYS A 75 -3.80 12.02 -27.27
CA CYS A 75 -4.74 10.96 -27.61
C CYS A 75 -6.02 11.05 -26.76
N LYS A 76 -7.06 11.70 -27.29
CA LYS A 76 -8.34 11.88 -26.59
C LYS A 76 -9.30 10.68 -26.71
N ASN A 77 -9.14 9.85 -27.74
CA ASN A 77 -10.03 8.73 -28.05
C ASN A 77 -9.38 7.41 -27.62
N LEU A 78 -9.26 7.20 -26.31
CA LEU A 78 -8.70 5.96 -25.75
C LEU A 78 -9.79 4.91 -25.54
N ASP A 79 -9.44 3.64 -25.74
CA ASP A 79 -10.36 2.52 -25.54
C ASP A 79 -10.71 2.31 -24.06
N ILE A 80 -11.87 1.69 -23.82
CA ILE A 80 -12.41 1.44 -22.49
C ILE A 80 -11.55 0.40 -21.77
N MET A 81 -10.99 0.79 -20.63
CA MET A 81 -10.16 -0.09 -19.83
C MET A 81 -10.98 -0.85 -18.77
N ASN A 82 -10.78 -2.16 -18.67
CA ASN A 82 -11.34 -2.98 -17.60
C ASN A 82 -10.39 -3.07 -16.39
N LEU A 83 -10.65 -2.29 -15.35
CA LEU A 83 -9.85 -2.26 -14.11
C LEU A 83 -9.88 -3.57 -13.29
N LYS A 84 -10.83 -4.47 -13.55
CA LYS A 84 -10.87 -5.80 -12.88
C LYS A 84 -9.92 -6.79 -13.53
N ASN A 85 -9.58 -6.58 -14.80
CA ASN A 85 -8.73 -7.49 -15.55
C ASN A 85 -7.26 -7.16 -15.37
N LYS A 86 -6.49 -8.10 -14.81
CA LYS A 86 -5.04 -7.94 -14.59
C LYS A 86 -4.17 -8.43 -15.75
N LYS A 87 -4.78 -9.10 -16.75
CA LYS A 87 -4.07 -9.72 -17.89
C LYS A 87 -3.91 -8.77 -19.07
N TYR A 88 -4.93 -7.95 -19.35
CA TYR A 88 -4.90 -7.05 -20.51
C TYR A 88 -4.20 -5.73 -20.17
N LEU A 89 -3.28 -5.34 -21.04
CA LEU A 89 -2.59 -4.05 -20.96
C LEU A 89 -3.48 -2.96 -21.57
N SER A 90 -3.56 -1.81 -20.90
CA SER A 90 -4.19 -0.62 -21.48
C SER A 90 -3.41 -0.10 -22.68
N GLN A 91 -4.07 0.69 -23.53
CA GLN A 91 -3.39 1.35 -24.66
C GLN A 91 -2.21 2.19 -24.18
N THR A 92 -2.39 2.98 -23.11
CA THR A 92 -1.31 3.74 -22.48
C THR A 92 -0.14 2.87 -22.04
N LYS A 93 -0.42 1.65 -21.54
CA LYS A 93 0.64 0.73 -21.11
C LYS A 93 1.39 0.13 -22.31
N LYS A 94 0.68 -0.32 -23.35
CA LYS A 94 1.28 -0.81 -24.60
C LYS A 94 2.17 0.24 -25.26
N PHE A 95 1.67 1.48 -25.32
CA PHE A 95 2.42 2.64 -25.79
C PHE A 95 3.69 2.86 -24.96
N LEU A 96 3.55 2.90 -23.63
CA LEU A 96 4.67 3.14 -22.73
C LEU A 96 5.75 2.05 -22.83
N ASP A 97 5.35 0.78 -22.96
CA ASP A 97 6.28 -0.33 -23.12
C ASP A 97 7.08 -0.17 -24.42
N THR A 98 6.40 0.16 -25.52
CA THR A 98 7.05 0.43 -26.82
C THR A 98 7.97 1.65 -26.74
N TYR A 99 7.54 2.73 -26.09
CA TYR A 99 8.34 3.94 -25.88
C TYR A 99 9.61 3.61 -25.08
N ASN A 100 9.49 2.82 -24.00
CA ASN A 100 10.63 2.43 -23.18
C ASN A 100 11.61 1.54 -23.96
N GLU A 101 11.13 0.60 -24.77
CA GLU A 101 11.98 -0.21 -25.65
C GLU A 101 12.78 0.66 -26.63
N LEU A 102 12.14 1.64 -27.26
CA LEU A 102 12.82 2.60 -28.14
C LEU A 102 13.82 3.48 -27.37
N LYS A 103 13.48 3.87 -26.14
CA LYS A 103 14.37 4.62 -25.27
C LYS A 103 15.62 3.83 -24.87
N MET A 104 15.51 2.51 -24.71
CA MET A 104 16.65 1.62 -24.43
C MET A 104 17.59 1.48 -25.63
N LEU A 105 17.11 1.77 -26.84
CA LEU A 105 17.92 1.82 -28.07
C LEU A 105 18.58 3.19 -28.28
N ASP A 106 18.61 4.05 -27.24
CA ASP A 106 19.17 5.40 -27.27
C ASP A 106 18.55 6.33 -28.33
N LEU A 107 17.28 6.10 -28.70
CA LEU A 107 16.57 7.06 -29.54
C LEU A 107 16.31 8.38 -28.78
N PRO A 108 16.34 9.52 -29.49
CA PRO A 108 15.87 10.80 -28.94
C PRO A 108 14.41 10.69 -28.47
N ASP A 109 14.09 11.31 -27.34
CA ASP A 109 12.78 11.24 -26.68
C ASP A 109 11.62 11.55 -27.64
N GLU A 110 11.79 12.55 -28.49
CA GLU A 110 10.76 12.97 -29.45
C GLU A 110 10.54 11.92 -30.54
N ALA A 111 11.63 11.38 -31.11
CA ALA A 111 11.56 10.35 -32.14
C ALA A 111 10.98 9.04 -31.58
N ALA A 112 11.35 8.68 -30.35
CA ALA A 112 10.81 7.52 -29.66
C ALA A 112 9.30 7.67 -29.39
N TYR A 113 8.85 8.87 -29.05
CA TYR A 113 7.43 9.16 -28.81
C TYR A 113 6.59 9.00 -30.08
N GLU A 114 6.99 9.64 -31.18
CA GLU A 114 6.27 9.57 -32.46
C GLU A 114 6.23 8.13 -33.01
N GLN A 115 7.36 7.42 -33.00
CA GLN A 115 7.41 6.03 -33.45
C GLN A 115 6.55 5.10 -32.58
N ALA A 116 6.48 5.35 -31.27
CA ALA A 116 5.62 4.57 -30.37
C ALA A 116 4.13 4.83 -30.66
N LEU A 117 3.75 6.06 -31.01
CA LEU A 117 2.39 6.41 -31.44
C LEU A 117 2.03 5.74 -32.77
N GLU A 118 2.92 5.79 -33.76
CA GLU A 118 2.72 5.13 -35.05
C GLU A 118 2.51 3.62 -34.88
N LYS A 119 3.36 2.96 -34.08
CA LYS A 119 3.23 1.53 -33.78
C LYS A 119 1.92 1.20 -33.06
N LEU A 120 1.44 2.07 -32.17
CA LEU A 120 0.17 1.87 -31.49
C LEU A 120 -1.01 1.95 -32.48
N ASN A 121 -0.98 2.92 -33.39
CA ASN A 121 -2.02 3.11 -34.40
C ASN A 121 -2.06 1.96 -35.43
N GLN A 122 -0.92 1.35 -35.75
CA GLN A 122 -0.85 0.18 -36.64
C GLN A 122 -1.41 -1.11 -36.02
N GLN A 123 -1.46 -1.19 -34.69
CA GLN A 123 -1.97 -2.37 -33.96
C GLN A 123 -3.46 -2.31 -33.65
N THR A 124 -4.13 -1.19 -33.96
CA THR A 124 -5.57 -0.97 -33.73
C THR A 124 -6.34 -1.22 -35.01
#